data_AF-A0A1U8GU89-F1
#
_entry.id   AF-A0A1U8GU89-F1
#
_cell.length_a   1.000
_cell.length_b   1.000
_cell.length_c   1.000
_cell.angle_alpha   90.00
_cell.angle_beta   90.00
_cell.angle_gamma   90.00
#
_symmetry.space_group_name_H-M   'P 1'
#
loop_
_entity.id
_entity.type
_entity.pdbx_description
1 polymer ?
#
loop_
_entity_poly.entity_id
_entity_poly.type
_entity_poly.pdbx_seq_one_letter_code
_entity_poly.pdbx_strand_id
1 'polypeptide(L)'
;MRFFLNHRIILDQTFNEDLVSCSISDSTKNKYDPFPFLFVGSLAGAALLAPVINFWWPGFPANLTKQAFDEQLLRDRWAYRVIHYVPWLVYWWNTQHWFPGFSVVTGEFKLSQQDIQISSSLNEMQLQEAYVIQQGEFESLHRDLIISLGKVEFDPMDLKNPFPNNEGSVHIWHGVEDGIVSVELQRFIARNLPWIHYHELQDAGHIFPYGDDSVKDALWKSLLLGLSKP
;
A
#
# COMPACT_ATOMS: atom_id res chain seq x y z
N MET A 1 -15.66 -8.99 -9.24
CA MET A 1 -15.28 -8.17 -8.07
C MET A 1 -13.84 -7.78 -8.32
N ARG A 2 -13.61 -6.56 -8.83
CA ARG A 2 -12.25 -6.08 -9.08
C ARG A 2 -11.76 -5.52 -7.76
N PHE A 3 -10.65 -6.04 -7.25
CA PHE A 3 -10.10 -5.48 -6.01
C PHE A 3 -9.22 -4.31 -6.38
N PHE A 4 -9.63 -3.16 -5.90
CA PHE A 4 -8.84 -1.97 -5.96
C PHE A 4 -7.88 -2.01 -4.80
N LEU A 5 -6.60 -2.25 -5.10
CA LEU A 5 -5.54 -2.02 -4.14
C LEU A 5 -5.60 -0.54 -3.76
N ASN A 6 -6.07 -0.26 -2.55
CA ASN A 6 -6.24 1.09 -2.05
C ASN A 6 -4.86 1.67 -1.70
N HIS A 7 -4.05 1.91 -2.74
CA HIS A 7 -2.78 2.60 -2.60
C HIS A 7 -3.00 4.10 -2.44
N ARG A 8 -4.21 4.63 -2.68
CA ARG A 8 -4.51 6.06 -2.54
C ARG A 8 -4.45 6.59 -1.10
N ILE A 9 -4.70 5.78 -0.09
CA ILE A 9 -4.57 6.27 1.30
C ILE A 9 -3.10 6.39 1.71
N ILE A 10 -2.16 5.79 0.96
CA ILE A 10 -0.73 5.80 1.34
C ILE A 10 0.19 6.44 0.27
N LEU A 11 -0.24 6.51 -1.00
CA LEU A 11 0.46 7.22 -2.08
C LEU A 11 0.12 8.71 -2.18
N ASP A 12 -0.88 9.21 -1.44
CA ASP A 12 -1.02 10.66 -1.22
C ASP A 12 0.06 11.22 -0.27
N GLN A 13 1.01 10.36 0.14
CA GLN A 13 2.33 10.74 0.66
C GLN A 13 3.42 10.56 -0.41
N THR A 14 3.17 10.99 -1.66
CA THR A 14 4.29 11.48 -2.46
C THR A 14 4.98 12.55 -1.64
N PHE A 15 6.19 12.26 -1.17
CA PHE A 15 7.16 13.21 -0.64
C PHE A 15 7.37 14.31 -1.69
N ASN A 16 6.49 15.30 -1.67
CA ASN A 16 6.73 16.61 -2.23
C ASN A 16 7.06 17.48 -1.02
N GLU A 17 8.19 18.18 -1.05
CA GLU A 17 8.67 19.03 0.04
C GLU A 17 7.74 20.22 0.38
N ASP A 18 6.55 20.28 -0.23
CA ASP A 18 5.59 21.38 -0.13
C ASP A 18 4.33 21.09 0.74
N LEU A 19 4.19 19.91 1.35
CA LEU A 19 3.01 19.59 2.18
C LEU A 19 3.13 19.93 3.69
N VAL A 20 3.98 20.90 4.06
CA VAL A 20 4.06 21.43 5.44
C VAL A 20 2.98 22.51 5.72
N SER A 21 2.06 22.80 4.80
CA SER A 21 1.02 23.81 5.04
C SER A 21 -0.38 23.34 4.65
N CYS A 22 -0.96 22.42 5.42
CA CYS A 22 -2.41 22.28 5.47
C CYS A 22 -2.98 23.28 6.49
N SER A 23 -3.02 24.56 6.11
CA SER A 23 -3.79 25.59 6.82
C SER A 23 -5.26 25.47 6.44
N ILE A 24 -6.09 24.93 7.34
CA ILE A 24 -7.55 25.03 7.21
C ILE A 24 -7.95 26.45 7.58
N SER A 25 -8.64 27.10 6.64
CA SER A 25 -9.13 28.46 6.68
C SER A 25 -10.09 28.71 7.84
N ASP A 26 -9.84 29.83 8.51
CA ASP A 26 -10.64 30.52 9.51
C ASP A 26 -12.13 30.61 9.11
N SER A 27 -13.01 30.00 9.92
CA SER A 27 -14.41 30.42 9.98
C SER A 27 -14.75 30.77 11.43
N THR A 28 -15.01 32.06 11.59
CA THR A 28 -15.10 32.76 12.86
C THR A 28 -16.38 32.46 13.63
N LYS A 29 -16.20 32.41 14.97
CA LYS A 29 -17.14 32.85 16.03
C LYS A 29 -18.40 32.01 16.24
N ASN A 30 -18.35 31.16 17.26
CA ASN A 30 -19.36 31.21 18.31
C ASN A 30 -18.75 30.98 19.70
N LYS A 31 -19.34 31.66 20.67
CA LYS A 31 -18.78 32.03 21.96
C LYS A 31 -19.35 31.10 23.04
N TYR A 32 -18.48 30.64 23.94
CA TYR A 32 -18.70 29.83 25.15
C TYR A 32 -18.81 28.31 24.95
N ASP A 33 -17.69 27.62 25.24
CA ASP A 33 -17.63 26.37 26.03
C ASP A 33 -16.19 26.18 26.55
N PRO A 34 -15.94 26.00 27.87
CA PRO A 34 -14.60 25.79 28.40
C PRO A 34 -14.34 24.28 28.59
N PHE A 35 -14.05 23.58 27.50
CA PHE A 35 -13.37 22.28 27.54
C PHE A 35 -12.13 22.34 26.64
N PRO A 36 -10.92 22.50 27.18
CA PRO A 36 -9.72 22.58 26.37
C PRO A 36 -9.22 21.15 26.11
N PHE A 37 -9.90 20.42 25.24
CA PHE A 37 -9.30 19.27 24.56
C PHE A 37 -9.76 19.25 23.10
N LEU A 38 -9.38 20.31 22.38
CA LEU A 38 -9.15 20.20 20.94
C LEU A 38 -7.93 19.29 20.78
N PHE A 39 -8.15 17.97 20.65
CA PHE A 39 -7.17 17.13 19.99
C PHE A 39 -7.14 17.57 18.52
N VAL A 40 -6.29 18.55 18.22
CA VAL A 40 -5.76 18.69 16.87
C VAL A 40 -4.89 17.45 16.68
N GLY A 41 -5.47 16.39 16.12
CA GLY A 41 -4.80 15.09 15.98
C GLY A 41 -3.69 15.20 14.94
N SER A 42 -2.45 15.34 15.40
CA SER A 42 -1.29 15.05 14.55
C SER A 42 -1.10 13.52 14.51
N LEU A 43 -0.80 12.99 13.33
CA LEU A 43 -0.33 11.60 13.23
C LEU A 43 1.09 11.54 13.80
N ALA A 44 1.33 10.59 14.67
CA ALA A 44 2.64 10.34 15.29
C ALA A 44 3.56 9.50 14.39
N GLY A 45 3.09 9.07 13.22
CA GLY A 45 3.86 8.26 12.30
C GLY A 45 3.15 7.95 10.99
N ALA A 46 3.78 7.08 10.20
CA ALA A 46 3.24 6.55 8.95
C ALA A 46 3.16 5.01 9.01
N ALA A 47 2.16 4.42 8.37
CA ALA A 47 2.00 2.97 8.27
C ALA A 47 1.68 2.57 6.83
N LEU A 48 2.45 1.63 6.28
CA LEU A 48 2.19 1.00 4.99
C LEU A 48 1.60 -0.41 5.22
N LEU A 49 0.56 -0.75 4.48
CA LEU A 49 -0.14 -2.03 4.60
C LEU A 49 0.09 -2.85 3.33
N ALA A 50 0.71 -4.02 3.45
CA ALA A 50 1.14 -4.89 2.35
C ALA A 50 1.68 -4.10 1.14
N PRO A 51 2.69 -3.23 1.32
CA PRO A 51 3.08 -2.28 0.28
C PRO A 51 3.59 -3.00 -0.97
N VAL A 52 3.17 -2.54 -2.14
CA VAL A 52 3.61 -3.09 -3.43
C VAL A 52 5.13 -3.05 -3.56
N ILE A 53 5.67 -4.05 -4.26
CA ILE A 53 7.09 -4.16 -4.57
C ILE A 53 7.32 -3.95 -6.06
N ASN A 54 8.36 -3.19 -6.39
CA ASN A 54 8.90 -3.15 -7.74
C ASN A 54 10.09 -4.10 -7.87
N PHE A 55 9.99 -5.08 -8.78
CA PHE A 55 11.04 -6.07 -9.03
C PHE A 55 12.31 -5.47 -9.68
N TRP A 56 12.27 -4.22 -10.15
CA TRP A 56 13.42 -3.55 -10.75
C TRP A 56 14.13 -2.58 -9.81
N TRP A 57 13.78 -2.52 -8.52
CA TRP A 57 14.58 -1.76 -7.55
C TRP A 57 15.99 -2.34 -7.43
N PRO A 58 17.05 -1.53 -7.67
CA PRO A 58 18.42 -2.02 -7.78
C PRO A 58 19.03 -2.56 -6.48
N GLY A 59 18.52 -2.14 -5.32
CA GLY A 59 18.99 -2.57 -4.01
C GLY A 59 18.61 -4.01 -3.66
N PHE A 60 17.67 -4.62 -4.40
CA PHE A 60 17.36 -6.03 -4.20
C PHE A 60 18.41 -6.96 -4.81
N PRO A 61 18.80 -8.03 -4.10
CA PRO A 61 19.60 -9.10 -4.67
C PRO A 61 18.87 -9.76 -5.85
N ALA A 62 19.54 -9.88 -7.00
CA ALA A 62 18.93 -10.41 -8.22
C ALA A 62 18.35 -11.82 -8.06
N ASN A 63 18.92 -12.67 -7.21
CA ASN A 63 18.39 -14.00 -6.91
C ASN A 63 17.06 -13.94 -6.14
N LEU A 64 16.96 -13.06 -5.14
CA LEU A 64 15.77 -12.87 -4.31
C LEU A 64 14.61 -12.33 -5.16
N THR A 65 14.88 -11.26 -5.92
CA THR A 65 13.91 -10.70 -6.87
C THR A 65 13.45 -11.73 -7.88
N LYS A 66 14.38 -12.49 -8.47
CA LYS A 66 14.04 -13.50 -9.48
C LYS A 66 13.12 -14.58 -8.88
N GLN A 67 13.44 -15.07 -7.69
CA GLN A 67 12.62 -16.09 -7.03
C GLN A 67 11.20 -15.57 -6.78
N ALA A 68 11.07 -14.41 -6.15
CA ALA A 68 9.77 -13.80 -5.86
C ALA A 68 8.99 -13.45 -7.13
N PHE A 69 9.69 -13.06 -8.21
CA PHE A 69 9.08 -12.81 -9.51
C PHE A 69 8.58 -14.11 -10.16
N ASP A 70 9.34 -15.20 -10.06
CA ASP A 70 8.97 -16.50 -10.63
C ASP A 70 7.78 -17.16 -9.91
N GLU A 71 7.54 -16.80 -8.64
CA GLU A 71 6.36 -17.20 -7.86
C GLU A 71 5.06 -16.48 -8.32
N GLN A 72 5.17 -15.37 -9.05
CA GLN A 72 4.01 -14.64 -9.57
C GLN A 72 3.27 -15.45 -10.65
N LEU A 73 1.97 -15.18 -10.80
CA LEU A 73 1.16 -15.77 -11.87
C LEU A 73 1.84 -15.51 -13.23
N LEU A 74 1.80 -16.51 -14.13
CA LEU A 74 2.46 -16.38 -15.44
C LEU A 74 2.00 -15.12 -16.21
N ARG A 75 0.71 -14.80 -16.14
CA ARG A 75 0.16 -13.58 -16.74
C ARG A 75 0.69 -12.31 -16.09
N ASP A 76 0.91 -12.31 -14.78
CA ASP A 76 1.36 -11.14 -14.04
C ASP A 76 2.82 -10.90 -14.34
N ARG A 77 3.62 -11.95 -14.49
CA ARG A 77 4.99 -11.85 -15.00
C ARG A 77 5.07 -11.18 -16.38
N TRP A 78 4.07 -11.37 -17.24
CA TRP A 78 4.00 -10.62 -18.51
C TRP A 78 3.55 -9.17 -18.29
N ALA A 79 2.50 -8.96 -17.48
CA ALA A 79 1.99 -7.64 -17.16
C ALA A 79 3.07 -6.75 -16.51
N TYR A 80 3.81 -7.24 -15.51
CA TYR A 80 4.96 -6.54 -14.90
C TYR A 80 5.98 -6.08 -15.96
N ARG A 81 6.29 -6.93 -16.94
CA ARG A 81 7.21 -6.56 -18.04
C ARG A 81 6.60 -5.47 -18.94
N VAL A 82 5.32 -5.56 -19.26
CA VAL A 82 4.61 -4.53 -20.04
C VAL A 82 4.64 -3.20 -19.29
N ILE A 83 4.29 -3.21 -18.01
CA ILE A 83 4.28 -2.02 -17.16
C ILE A 83 5.68 -1.40 -17.06
N HIS A 84 6.72 -2.22 -16.88
CA HIS A 84 8.09 -1.73 -16.75
C HIS A 84 8.70 -1.22 -18.07
N TYR A 85 8.59 -1.99 -19.15
CA TYR A 85 9.30 -1.68 -20.40
C TYR A 85 8.50 -0.79 -21.37
N VAL A 86 7.18 -0.90 -21.38
CA VAL A 86 6.29 -0.18 -22.30
C VAL A 86 5.06 0.38 -21.56
N PRO A 87 5.26 1.24 -20.53
CA PRO A 87 4.19 1.72 -19.65
C PRO A 87 3.02 2.40 -20.39
N TRP A 88 3.29 3.03 -21.54
CA TRP A 88 2.26 3.65 -22.39
C TRP A 88 1.23 2.65 -22.95
N LEU A 89 1.54 1.36 -22.93
CA LEU A 89 0.67 0.28 -23.40
C LEU A 89 -0.17 -0.36 -22.27
N VAL A 90 0.02 0.04 -21.01
CA VAL A 90 -0.62 -0.61 -19.85
C VAL A 90 -2.15 -0.57 -19.91
N TYR A 91 -2.73 0.56 -20.31
CA TYR A 91 -4.17 0.68 -20.48
C TYR A 91 -4.70 -0.22 -21.58
N TRP A 92 -4.05 -0.21 -22.75
CA TRP A 92 -4.42 -1.09 -23.85
C TRP A 92 -4.30 -2.56 -23.44
N TRP A 93 -3.20 -2.96 -22.80
CA TRP A 93 -2.97 -4.32 -22.35
C TRP A 93 -4.10 -4.84 -21.46
N ASN A 94 -4.52 -4.04 -20.48
CA ASN A 94 -5.55 -4.45 -19.51
C ASN A 94 -6.99 -4.35 -20.04
N THR A 95 -7.20 -3.80 -21.24
CA THR A 95 -8.52 -3.74 -21.90
C THR A 95 -8.72 -4.84 -22.95
N GLN A 96 -7.72 -5.70 -23.19
CA GLN A 96 -7.83 -6.78 -24.18
C GLN A 96 -8.59 -8.00 -23.62
N HIS A 97 -9.38 -8.66 -24.49
CA HIS A 97 -10.12 -9.89 -24.15
C HIS A 97 -9.40 -11.18 -24.56
N TRP A 98 -8.35 -11.09 -25.38
CA TRP A 98 -7.68 -12.28 -25.97
C TRP A 98 -6.58 -12.85 -25.09
N PHE A 99 -6.12 -12.11 -24.09
CA PHE A 99 -5.15 -12.56 -23.11
C PHE A 99 -5.54 -11.99 -21.74
N PRO A 100 -5.19 -12.68 -20.64
CA PRO A 100 -5.57 -12.23 -19.32
C PRO A 100 -4.79 -10.95 -18.95
N GLY A 101 -5.52 -9.93 -18.50
CA GLY A 101 -4.95 -8.72 -17.92
C GLY A 101 -4.21 -8.99 -16.60
N PHE A 102 -3.68 -7.93 -16.00
CA PHE A 102 -3.02 -8.02 -14.70
C PHE A 102 -4.02 -8.50 -13.63
N SER A 103 -3.64 -9.48 -12.82
CA SER A 103 -4.55 -10.17 -11.91
C SER A 103 -5.28 -9.23 -10.94
N VAL A 104 -4.59 -8.22 -10.44
CA VAL A 104 -5.15 -7.19 -9.56
C VAL A 104 -6.24 -6.39 -10.26
N VAL A 105 -6.02 -6.03 -11.54
CA VAL A 105 -6.99 -5.27 -12.35
C VAL A 105 -8.21 -6.14 -12.67
N THR A 106 -8.00 -7.42 -12.97
CA THR A 106 -9.10 -8.34 -13.30
C THR A 106 -9.83 -8.86 -12.06
N GLY A 107 -9.22 -8.78 -10.88
CA GLY A 107 -9.74 -9.33 -9.63
C GLY A 107 -9.48 -10.83 -9.45
N GLU A 108 -8.57 -11.42 -10.24
CA GLU A 108 -8.36 -12.87 -10.30
C GLU A 108 -7.05 -13.33 -9.61
N PHE A 109 -6.57 -12.60 -8.62
CA PHE A 109 -5.31 -12.89 -7.92
C PHE A 109 -5.44 -13.95 -6.84
N LYS A 110 -4.31 -14.38 -6.29
CA LYS A 110 -4.23 -15.45 -5.29
C LYS A 110 -4.56 -14.90 -3.91
N LEU A 111 -5.66 -15.34 -3.33
CA LEU A 111 -6.09 -15.03 -1.97
C LEU A 111 -5.69 -16.12 -0.99
N SER A 112 -5.37 -15.74 0.25
CA SER A 112 -5.23 -16.67 1.36
C SER A 112 -6.60 -17.20 1.82
N GLN A 113 -6.61 -18.21 2.68
CA GLN A 113 -7.85 -18.73 3.24
C GLN A 113 -8.58 -17.67 4.08
N GLN A 114 -7.82 -16.87 4.83
CA GLN A 114 -8.36 -15.76 5.61
C GLN A 114 -8.95 -14.67 4.70
N ASP A 115 -8.24 -14.32 3.62
CA ASP A 115 -8.73 -13.33 2.66
C ASP A 115 -10.06 -13.76 2.02
N ILE A 116 -10.21 -15.06 1.71
CA ILE A 116 -11.48 -15.59 1.18
C ILE A 116 -12.61 -15.38 2.19
N GLN A 117 -12.38 -15.66 3.48
CA GLN A 117 -13.38 -15.45 4.52
C GLN A 117 -13.76 -13.97 4.64
N ILE A 118 -12.76 -13.08 4.70
CA ILE A 118 -12.95 -11.63 4.77
C ILE A 118 -13.76 -11.15 3.55
N SER A 119 -13.33 -11.48 2.33
CA SER A 119 -14.00 -11.03 1.10
C SER A 119 -15.46 -11.50 0.99
N SER A 120 -15.79 -12.68 1.50
CA SER A 120 -17.16 -13.21 1.49
C SER A 120 -18.13 -12.46 2.42
N SER A 121 -17.59 -11.75 3.41
CA SER A 121 -18.37 -11.03 4.44
C SER A 121 -18.54 -9.52 4.18
N LEU A 122 -17.88 -8.96 3.16
CA LEU A 122 -17.77 -7.51 2.98
C LEU A 122 -18.69 -6.97 1.87
N ASN A 123 -19.79 -6.32 2.27
CA ASN A 123 -20.53 -5.40 1.39
C ASN A 123 -19.76 -4.09 1.13
N GLU A 124 -18.86 -3.69 2.04
CA GLU A 124 -18.09 -2.44 1.98
C GLU A 124 -17.14 -2.38 0.78
N MET A 125 -16.62 -3.53 0.34
CA MET A 125 -15.72 -3.62 -0.81
C MET A 125 -16.35 -3.12 -2.11
N GLN A 126 -17.65 -3.36 -2.30
CA GLN A 126 -18.38 -2.91 -3.49
C GLN A 126 -18.59 -1.39 -3.51
N LEU A 127 -18.79 -0.77 -2.33
CA LEU A 127 -18.90 0.68 -2.20
C LEU A 127 -17.56 1.38 -2.44
N GLN A 128 -16.44 0.74 -2.07
CA GLN A 128 -15.10 1.28 -2.33
C GLN A 128 -14.71 1.21 -3.81
N GLU A 129 -15.10 0.17 -4.55
CA GLU A 129 -14.81 0.05 -5.99
C GLU A 129 -15.28 1.28 -6.79
N ALA A 130 -16.49 1.78 -6.54
CA ALA A 130 -17.01 2.99 -7.20
C ALA A 130 -16.24 4.26 -6.82
N TYR A 131 -15.76 4.35 -5.58
CA TYR A 131 -14.95 5.48 -5.12
C TYR A 131 -13.55 5.46 -5.74
N VAL A 132 -12.90 4.28 -5.83
CA VAL A 132 -11.53 4.20 -6.34
C VAL A 132 -11.45 4.66 -7.79
N ILE A 133 -12.41 4.30 -8.65
CA ILE A 133 -12.42 4.70 -10.07
C ILE A 133 -13.09 6.04 -10.36
N GLN A 134 -13.29 6.90 -9.36
CA GLN A 134 -13.98 8.17 -9.57
C GLN A 134 -13.31 9.05 -10.65
N GLN A 135 -11.98 8.94 -10.82
CA GLN A 135 -11.22 9.67 -11.84
C GLN A 135 -11.08 8.89 -13.16
N GLY A 136 -11.77 7.77 -13.28
CA GLY A 136 -11.67 6.82 -14.40
C GLY A 136 -10.59 5.76 -14.17
N GLU A 137 -10.74 4.60 -14.81
CA GLU A 137 -9.83 3.47 -14.63
C GLU A 137 -8.38 3.81 -15.01
N PHE A 138 -8.17 4.69 -15.99
CA PHE A 138 -6.82 5.08 -16.38
C PHE A 138 -6.09 5.82 -15.24
N GLU A 139 -6.66 6.91 -14.75
CA GLU A 139 -6.06 7.74 -13.70
C GLU A 139 -6.04 7.06 -12.33
N SER A 140 -7.00 6.16 -12.06
CA SER A 140 -7.11 5.50 -10.76
C SER A 140 -6.39 4.16 -10.65
N LEU A 141 -6.22 3.41 -11.74
CA LEU A 141 -5.60 2.08 -11.71
C LEU A 141 -4.34 2.01 -12.55
N HIS A 142 -4.46 2.33 -13.84
CA HIS A 142 -3.38 2.09 -14.78
C HIS A 142 -2.20 3.02 -14.52
N ARG A 143 -2.49 4.27 -14.16
CA ARG A 143 -1.48 5.24 -13.75
C ARG A 143 -0.78 4.81 -12.46
N ASP A 144 -1.52 4.32 -11.47
CA ASP A 144 -0.94 3.80 -10.23
C ASP A 144 -0.02 2.60 -10.50
N LEU A 145 -0.40 1.69 -11.40
CA LEU A 145 0.47 0.58 -11.85
C LEU A 145 1.73 1.11 -12.54
N ILE A 146 1.61 2.10 -13.42
CA ILE A 146 2.76 2.70 -14.10
C ILE A 146 3.73 3.35 -13.10
N ILE A 147 3.21 4.10 -12.12
CA ILE A 147 4.04 4.77 -11.11
C ILE A 147 4.71 3.74 -10.19
N SER A 148 3.98 2.73 -9.73
CA SER A 148 4.48 1.76 -8.74
C SER A 148 5.40 0.69 -9.35
N LEU A 149 5.08 0.20 -10.54
CA LEU A 149 5.73 -0.97 -11.16
C LEU A 149 6.52 -0.63 -12.44
N GLY A 150 6.44 0.62 -12.89
CA GLY A 150 7.16 1.11 -14.06
C GLY A 150 8.67 1.24 -13.81
N LYS A 151 9.32 2.05 -14.66
CA LYS A 151 10.70 2.50 -14.38
C LYS A 151 10.66 3.53 -13.26
N VAL A 152 11.36 3.23 -12.19
CA VAL A 152 11.39 4.07 -10.99
C VAL A 152 12.80 4.64 -10.83
N GLU A 153 12.88 5.93 -10.50
CA GLU A 153 14.14 6.66 -10.29
C GLU A 153 14.60 6.66 -8.83
N PHE A 154 13.78 6.08 -7.94
CA PHE A 154 14.07 5.91 -6.52
C PHE A 154 14.18 4.43 -6.14
N ASP A 155 14.98 4.16 -5.11
CA ASP A 155 15.04 2.87 -4.45
C ASP A 155 14.65 3.06 -2.97
N PRO A 156 13.64 2.32 -2.43
CA PRO A 156 13.28 2.45 -1.03
C PRO A 156 14.44 2.13 -0.09
N MET A 157 15.39 1.28 -0.48
CA MET A 157 16.55 0.90 0.33
C MET A 157 17.57 2.04 0.50
N ASP A 158 17.47 3.11 -0.30
CA ASP A 158 18.28 4.32 -0.15
C ASP A 158 17.65 5.35 0.82
N LEU A 159 16.45 5.08 1.34
CA LEU A 159 15.75 5.99 2.23
C LEU A 159 16.46 6.13 3.57
N LYS A 160 16.66 7.37 3.98
CA LYS A 160 17.14 7.72 5.33
C LYS A 160 15.97 7.75 6.29
N ASN A 161 16.25 7.50 7.57
CA ASN A 161 15.25 7.63 8.62
C ASN A 161 14.63 9.05 8.58
N PRO A 162 13.32 9.19 8.30
CA PRO A 162 12.66 10.49 8.27
C PRO A 162 12.48 11.08 9.68
N PHE A 163 12.62 10.27 10.73
CA PHE A 163 12.44 10.65 12.14
C PHE A 163 13.70 10.34 12.97
N PRO A 164 14.84 11.03 12.71
CA PRO A 164 16.09 10.74 13.39
C PRO A 164 16.09 11.11 14.87
N ASN A 165 15.16 11.95 15.33
CA ASN A 165 15.03 12.41 16.71
C ASN A 165 13.86 11.72 17.45
N ASN A 166 13.32 10.63 16.90
CA ASN A 166 12.15 9.91 17.42
C ASN A 166 10.89 10.80 17.55
N GLU A 167 10.77 11.79 16.68
CA GLU A 167 9.59 12.66 16.53
C GLU A 167 8.41 11.94 15.85
N GLY A 168 8.66 10.76 15.27
CA GLY A 168 7.66 9.86 14.74
C GLY A 168 8.22 8.49 14.41
N SER A 169 7.37 7.64 13.84
CA SER A 169 7.72 6.26 13.48
C SER A 169 7.18 5.87 12.11
N VAL A 170 7.86 4.93 11.44
CA VAL A 170 7.37 4.32 10.19
C VAL A 170 7.14 2.84 10.42
N HIS A 171 5.95 2.38 10.04
CA HIS A 171 5.52 1.01 10.21
C HIS A 171 5.23 0.37 8.86
N ILE A 172 5.59 -0.90 8.69
CA ILE A 172 5.14 -1.74 7.58
C ILE A 172 4.42 -2.94 8.18
N TRP A 173 3.19 -3.20 7.75
CA TRP A 173 2.39 -4.35 8.17
C TRP A 173 2.16 -5.27 6.98
N HIS A 174 2.42 -6.58 7.15
CA HIS A 174 2.33 -7.55 6.06
C HIS A 174 1.78 -8.89 6.55
N GLY A 175 0.84 -9.47 5.81
CA GLY A 175 0.33 -10.82 6.08
C GLY A 175 1.27 -11.91 5.54
N VAL A 176 1.64 -12.89 6.36
CA VAL A 176 2.57 -13.96 5.94
C VAL A 176 2.03 -14.80 4.77
N GLU A 177 0.71 -14.91 4.64
CA GLU A 177 0.04 -15.64 3.57
C GLU A 177 -0.35 -14.74 2.38
N ASP A 178 0.20 -13.53 2.28
CA ASP A 178 -0.04 -12.64 1.14
C ASP A 178 0.34 -13.32 -0.19
N GLY A 179 -0.70 -13.59 -1.00
CA GLY A 179 -0.56 -14.23 -2.31
C GLY A 179 -0.32 -13.26 -3.46
N ILE A 180 -0.32 -11.95 -3.20
CA ILE A 180 -0.17 -10.88 -4.19
C ILE A 180 1.24 -10.30 -4.12
N VAL A 181 1.67 -9.88 -2.94
CA VAL A 181 2.97 -9.23 -2.73
C VAL A 181 3.88 -10.13 -1.88
N SER A 182 5.12 -10.32 -2.35
CA SER A 182 6.09 -11.17 -1.67
C SER A 182 6.50 -10.60 -0.30
N VAL A 183 6.15 -11.31 0.76
CA VAL A 183 6.59 -11.03 2.13
C VAL A 183 8.12 -11.08 2.27
N GLU A 184 8.81 -11.92 1.49
CA GLU A 184 10.27 -12.04 1.51
C GLU A 184 10.97 -10.76 1.04
N LEU A 185 10.43 -10.08 0.03
CA LEU A 185 10.97 -8.80 -0.42
C LEU A 185 10.76 -7.70 0.63
N GLN A 186 9.64 -7.73 1.34
CA GLN A 186 9.43 -6.78 2.45
C GLN A 186 10.30 -7.07 3.67
N ARG A 187 10.51 -8.34 4.03
CA ARG A 187 11.51 -8.77 5.01
C ARG A 187 12.90 -8.22 4.67
N PHE A 188 13.27 -8.23 3.38
CA PHE A 188 14.54 -7.67 2.94
C PHE A 188 14.61 -6.15 3.12
N ILE A 189 13.57 -5.41 2.72
CA ILE A 189 13.51 -3.94 2.94
C ILE A 189 13.65 -3.61 4.43
N ALA A 190 12.86 -4.26 5.29
CA ALA A 190 12.89 -4.01 6.73
C ALA A 190 14.27 -4.30 7.36
N ARG A 191 14.99 -5.31 6.88
CA ARG A 191 16.36 -5.61 7.33
C ARG A 191 17.37 -4.54 6.93
N ASN A 192 17.20 -3.93 5.75
CA ASN A 192 18.10 -2.87 5.27
C ASN A 192 17.76 -1.48 5.84
N LEU A 193 16.51 -1.27 6.24
CA LEU A 193 16.01 -0.03 6.81
C LEU A 193 15.59 -0.27 8.28
N PRO A 194 16.54 -0.36 9.23
CA PRO A 194 16.26 -0.75 10.61
C PRO A 194 15.42 0.27 11.40
N TRP A 195 15.20 1.46 10.84
CA TRP A 195 14.30 2.48 11.38
C TRP A 195 12.82 2.16 11.08
N ILE A 196 12.52 1.20 10.21
CA ILE A 196 11.17 0.72 9.94
C ILE A 196 10.78 -0.31 11.01
N HIS A 197 9.63 -0.08 11.63
CA HIS A 197 8.96 -1.06 12.48
C HIS A 197 8.15 -2.02 11.60
N TYR A 198 8.74 -3.17 11.31
CA TYR A 198 8.09 -4.20 10.50
C TYR A 198 7.26 -5.16 11.35
N HIS A 199 6.01 -5.36 10.94
CA HIS A 199 5.03 -6.20 11.61
C HIS A 199 4.54 -7.27 10.65
N GLU A 200 4.76 -8.52 11.00
CA GLU A 200 4.25 -9.66 10.26
C GLU A 200 3.06 -10.28 10.98
N LEU A 201 1.94 -10.40 10.27
CA LEU A 201 0.73 -11.00 10.78
C LEU A 201 0.69 -12.48 10.39
N GLN A 202 0.75 -13.35 11.38
CA GLN A 202 0.57 -14.80 11.18
C GLN A 202 -0.87 -15.08 10.76
N ASP A 203 -1.06 -16.07 9.91
CA ASP A 203 -2.37 -16.50 9.38
C ASP A 203 -3.14 -15.39 8.64
N ALA A 204 -2.44 -14.36 8.15
CA ALA A 204 -3.04 -13.23 7.45
C ALA A 204 -2.59 -13.12 5.99
N GLY A 205 -3.53 -12.77 5.11
CA GLY A 205 -3.26 -12.54 3.68
C GLY A 205 -3.13 -11.07 3.32
N HIS A 206 -3.39 -10.71 2.07
CA HIS A 206 -3.18 -9.34 1.57
C HIS A 206 -4.24 -8.35 2.09
N ILE A 207 -5.48 -8.82 2.27
CA ILE A 207 -6.61 -7.95 2.62
C ILE A 207 -6.91 -7.94 4.13
N PHE A 208 -5.90 -8.30 4.94
CA PHE A 208 -5.95 -8.25 6.40
C PHE A 208 -6.48 -6.93 7.01
N PRO A 209 -6.32 -5.73 6.40
CA PRO A 209 -6.87 -4.50 6.99
C PRO A 209 -8.39 -4.49 7.10
N TYR A 210 -9.08 -5.33 6.33
CA TYR A 210 -10.53 -5.50 6.38
C TYR A 210 -10.97 -6.65 7.30
N GLY A 211 -10.03 -7.35 7.91
CA GLY A 211 -10.28 -8.46 8.83
C GLY A 211 -10.56 -8.01 10.26
N ASP A 212 -9.87 -8.66 11.20
CA ASP A 212 -10.05 -8.54 12.65
C ASP A 212 -9.86 -7.09 13.16
N ASP A 213 -10.77 -6.65 14.03
CA ASP A 213 -10.73 -5.30 14.62
C ASP A 213 -9.50 -5.08 15.51
N SER A 214 -8.93 -6.14 16.09
CA SER A 214 -7.68 -6.05 16.86
C SER A 214 -6.50 -5.58 15.99
N VAL A 215 -6.45 -5.98 14.72
CA VAL A 215 -5.43 -5.52 13.78
C VAL A 215 -5.66 -4.06 13.44
N LYS A 216 -6.92 -3.65 13.19
CA LYS A 216 -7.27 -2.25 12.93
C LYS A 216 -6.91 -1.36 14.12
N ASP A 217 -7.20 -1.80 15.34
CA ASP A 217 -6.85 -1.08 16.56
C ASP A 217 -5.33 -0.92 16.71
N ALA A 218 -4.55 -1.95 16.39
CA ALA A 218 -3.10 -1.88 16.40
C ALA A 218 -2.56 -0.91 15.34
N LEU A 219 -3.14 -0.92 14.13
CA LEU A 219 -2.83 0.04 13.07
C LEU A 219 -3.10 1.47 13.53
N TRP A 220 -4.29 1.75 14.07
CA TRP A 220 -4.64 3.07 14.57
C TRP A 220 -3.73 3.53 15.71
N LYS A 221 -3.39 2.65 16.64
CA LYS A 221 -2.42 2.97 17.71
C LYS A 221 -1.04 3.29 17.15
N SER A 222 -0.57 2.57 16.12
CA SER A 222 0.71 2.87 15.49
C SER A 222 0.73 4.27 14.83
N LEU A 223 -0.38 4.65 14.17
CA LEU A 223 -0.51 5.95 13.50
C LEU A 223 -0.70 7.12 14.48
N LEU A 224 -1.50 6.93 15.53
CA LEU A 224 -1.87 8.00 16.47
C LEU A 224 -0.85 8.18 17.59
N LEU A 225 -0.16 7.12 17.99
CA LEU A 225 0.70 7.11 19.17
C LEU A 225 2.17 6.79 18.84
N GLY A 226 2.48 6.38 17.60
CA GLY A 226 3.84 5.99 17.20
C GLY A 226 4.34 4.73 17.91
N LEU A 227 3.44 3.95 18.50
CA LEU A 227 3.80 2.79 19.32
C LEU A 227 4.26 1.63 18.44
N SER A 228 5.43 1.08 18.76
CA SER A 228 6.07 -0.01 18.03
C SER A 228 5.80 -1.41 18.62
N LYS A 229 5.05 -1.51 19.72
CA LYS A 229 4.64 -2.79 20.33
C LYS A 229 3.24 -2.72 20.95
N PRO A 230 2.48 -3.83 20.96
CA PRO A 230 1.32 -3.98 21.83
C PRO A 230 1.71 -3.98 23.31
#